data_AF-A1BQW5-F1
#
_entry.id   AF-A1BQW5-F1
#
_cell.length_a   1.000
_cell.length_b   1.000
_cell.length_c   1.000
_cell.angle_alpha   90.00
_cell.angle_beta   90.00
_cell.angle_gamma   90.00
#
_symmetry.space_group_name_H-M   'P 1'
#
loop_
_entity.id
_entity.type
_entity.pdbx_description
1 polymer ?
#
loop_
_entity_poly.entity_id
_entity_poly.type
_entity_poly.pdbx_seq_one_letter_code
_entity_poly.pdbx_strand_id
1 'polypeptide(L)'
;QVTVEYKNDNGAMVPIRVHTVLISTQHDETVTNDQIAQDLKEHVIKPVIPAQYLDEKTIFHLNPSGRFVIGGPHGDAGLTGRKIIIDTYGGWGAHGGGAFSGKDPTKVDRSGAYIVRQAAKSVVASGLARR
;
A
#
# COMPACT_ATOMS: atom_id res chain seq x y z
N GLN A 1 -2.43 5.10 -2.46
CA GLN A 1 -2.82 5.12 -1.03
C GLN A 1 -4.26 4.65 -0.90
N VAL A 2 -4.57 3.89 0.15
CA VAL A 2 -5.93 3.38 0.40
C VAL A 2 -6.29 3.63 1.86
N THR A 3 -7.46 4.22 2.09
CA THR A 3 -8.06 4.37 3.42
C THR A 3 -9.17 3.34 3.54
N VAL A 4 -9.08 2.47 4.54
CA VAL A 4 -10.06 1.40 4.80
C VAL A 4 -10.77 1.66 6.11
N GLU A 5 -12.08 1.46 6.11
CA GLU A 5 -12.91 1.52 7.30
C GLU A 5 -12.93 0.14 7.97
N TYR A 6 -12.64 0.11 9.27
CA TYR A 6 -12.51 -1.13 10.04
C TYR A 6 -13.45 -1.16 11.24
N LYS A 7 -13.93 -2.37 11.55
CA LYS A 7 -14.51 -2.70 12.85
C LYS A 7 -13.49 -3.47 13.70
N ASN A 8 -13.40 -3.11 14.97
CA ASN A 8 -12.69 -3.91 15.96
C ASN A 8 -13.63 -4.99 16.52
N ASP A 9 -13.25 -6.25 16.35
CA ASP A 9 -13.94 -7.42 16.87
C ASP A 9 -13.02 -8.14 17.86
N ASN A 10 -13.09 -7.74 19.13
CA ASN A 10 -12.28 -8.29 20.22
C ASN A 10 -10.77 -8.34 19.92
N GLY A 11 -10.24 -7.26 19.34
CA GLY A 11 -8.84 -7.11 18.94
C GLY A 11 -8.55 -7.48 17.48
N ALA A 12 -9.43 -8.23 16.81
CA ALA A 12 -9.31 -8.54 15.40
C ALA A 12 -9.84 -7.39 14.53
N MET A 13 -9.14 -7.08 13.44
CA MET A 13 -9.55 -6.02 12.50
C MET A 13 -10.36 -6.63 11.37
N VAL A 14 -11.62 -6.20 11.26
CA VAL A 14 -12.53 -6.65 10.19
C VAL A 14 -12.76 -5.49 9.23
N PRO A 15 -12.29 -5.57 7.97
CA PRO A 15 -12.53 -4.50 6.99
C PRO A 15 -14.00 -4.46 6.62
N ILE A 16 -14.58 -3.27 6.65
CA ILE A 16 -15.99 -3.04 6.31
C ILE A 16 -16.10 -2.57 4.85
N ARG A 17 -15.32 -1.55 4.49
CA ARG A 17 -15.32 -0.96 3.14
C ARG A 17 -14.05 -0.15 2.89
N VAL A 18 -13.79 0.13 1.62
CA VAL A 18 -12.77 1.11 1.22
C VAL A 18 -13.40 2.50 1.25
N HIS A 19 -12.86 3.36 2.11
CA HIS A 19 -13.33 4.73 2.26
C HIS A 19 -12.79 5.65 1.17
N THR A 20 -11.48 5.59 0.91
CA THR A 20 -10.83 6.46 -0.07
C THR A 20 -9.74 5.71 -0.81
N VAL A 21 -9.69 5.91 -2.14
CA VAL A 21 -8.57 5.47 -2.99
C VAL A 21 -7.92 6.72 -3.59
N LEU A 22 -6.60 6.80 -3.45
CA LEU A 22 -5.77 7.84 -4.04
C LEU A 22 -4.71 7.21 -4.93
N ILE A 23 -4.67 7.62 -6.20
CA ILE A 23 -3.63 7.25 -7.16
C ILE A 23 -3.08 8.54 -7.77
N SER A 24 -1.76 8.69 -7.72
CA SER A 24 -1.02 9.65 -8.53
C SER A 24 -0.01 8.86 -9.35
N THR A 25 -0.19 8.84 -10.66
CA THR A 25 0.71 8.16 -11.59
C THR A 25 1.32 9.14 -12.57
N GLN A 26 2.62 8.99 -12.84
CA GLN A 26 3.28 9.70 -13.93
C GLN A 26 2.67 9.26 -15.27
N HIS A 27 2.58 10.17 -16.22
CA HIS A 27 2.00 9.92 -17.54
C HIS A 27 2.73 10.72 -18.65
N ASP A 28 2.50 10.36 -19.90
CA ASP A 28 2.97 11.16 -21.05
C ASP A 28 2.09 12.39 -21.29
N GLU A 29 2.49 13.25 -22.22
CA GLU A 29 1.78 14.51 -22.49
C GLU A 29 0.46 14.35 -23.28
N THR A 30 0.18 13.16 -23.81
CA THR A 30 -0.88 12.92 -24.80
C THR A 30 -2.20 12.51 -24.17
N VAL A 31 -2.15 11.84 -23.01
CA VAL A 31 -3.33 11.35 -22.32
C VAL A 31 -4.02 12.47 -21.51
N THR A 32 -5.35 12.52 -21.57
CA THR A 32 -6.15 13.49 -20.82
C THR A 32 -6.42 13.01 -19.39
N ASN A 33 -6.74 13.95 -18.49
CA ASN A 33 -7.08 13.60 -17.09
C ASN A 33 -8.33 12.72 -16.99
N ASP A 34 -9.31 12.94 -17.87
CA ASP A 34 -10.53 12.13 -17.90
C ASP A 34 -10.22 10.69 -18.31
N GLN A 35 -9.38 10.50 -19.34
CA GLN A 35 -8.93 9.18 -19.77
C GLN A 35 -8.14 8.48 -18.67
N ILE A 36 -7.20 9.18 -18.02
CA ILE A 36 -6.44 8.63 -16.88
C ILE A 36 -7.40 8.20 -15.76
N ALA A 37 -8.35 9.05 -15.38
CA ALA A 37 -9.28 8.74 -14.29
C ALA A 37 -10.16 7.52 -14.63
N GLN A 38 -10.65 7.43 -15.87
CA GLN A 38 -11.42 6.30 -16.34
C GLN A 38 -10.59 5.00 -16.33
N ASP A 39 -9.39 5.03 -16.89
CA ASP A 39 -8.52 3.86 -17.00
C ASP A 39 -8.01 3.37 -15.65
N LEU A 40 -7.63 4.29 -14.76
CA LEU A 40 -7.26 3.94 -13.39
C LEU A 40 -8.43 3.27 -12.67
N LYS A 41 -9.66 3.73 -12.88
CA LYS A 41 -10.83 3.12 -12.24
C LYS A 41 -11.12 1.73 -12.82
N GLU A 42 -11.14 1.59 -14.14
CA GLU A 42 -11.53 0.36 -14.84
C GLU A 42 -10.46 -0.72 -14.80
N HIS A 43 -9.21 -0.35 -15.09
CA HIS A 43 -8.13 -1.30 -15.35
C HIS A 43 -7.20 -1.51 -14.15
N VAL A 44 -7.29 -0.66 -13.12
CA VAL A 44 -6.44 -0.77 -11.91
C VAL A 44 -7.27 -0.99 -10.65
N ILE A 45 -8.23 -0.11 -10.36
CA ILE A 45 -8.98 -0.18 -9.10
C ILE A 45 -9.95 -1.36 -9.07
N LYS A 46 -10.84 -1.47 -10.07
CA LYS A 46 -11.85 -2.54 -10.13
C LYS A 46 -11.26 -3.95 -10.14
N PRO A 47 -10.14 -4.25 -10.85
CA PRO A 47 -9.57 -5.59 -10.86
C PRO A 47 -8.85 -5.96 -9.55
N VAL A 48 -8.41 -4.96 -8.77
CA VAL A 48 -7.58 -5.17 -7.57
C VAL A 48 -8.39 -5.13 -6.27
N ILE A 49 -9.34 -4.20 -6.15
CA ILE A 49 -10.16 -4.07 -4.93
C ILE A 49 -11.42 -4.93 -5.09
N PRO A 50 -11.67 -5.89 -4.18
CA PRO A 50 -12.88 -6.70 -4.23
C PRO A 50 -14.14 -5.83 -4.23
N ALA A 51 -15.07 -6.12 -5.14
CA ALA A 51 -16.26 -5.31 -5.36
C ALA A 51 -17.11 -5.12 -4.10
N GLN A 52 -17.12 -6.09 -3.18
CA GLN A 52 -17.86 -5.97 -1.91
C GLN A 52 -17.38 -4.83 -0.98
N TYR A 53 -16.17 -4.29 -1.22
CA TYR A 53 -15.61 -3.20 -0.43
C TYR A 53 -15.74 -1.84 -1.11
N LEU A 54 -16.26 -1.78 -2.34
CA LEU A 54 -16.49 -0.55 -3.08
C LEU A 54 -17.98 -0.22 -3.09
N ASP A 55 -18.31 1.02 -2.76
CA ASP A 55 -19.68 1.52 -2.78
C ASP A 55 -19.76 2.93 -3.36
N GLU A 56 -20.98 3.45 -3.47
CA GLU A 56 -21.28 4.79 -3.98
C GLU A 56 -20.63 5.92 -3.16
N LYS A 57 -20.24 5.63 -1.91
CA LYS A 57 -19.58 6.58 -1.00
C LYS A 57 -18.06 6.46 -1.03
N THR A 58 -17.48 5.54 -1.80
CA THR A 58 -16.02 5.44 -1.92
C THR A 58 -15.49 6.68 -2.65
N ILE A 59 -14.57 7.39 -2.01
CA ILE A 59 -13.97 8.60 -2.55
C ILE A 59 -12.78 8.24 -3.44
N PHE A 60 -12.71 8.81 -4.64
CA PHE A 60 -11.61 8.59 -5.58
C PHE A 60 -10.88 9.90 -5.85
N HIS A 61 -9.57 9.91 -5.55
CA HIS A 61 -8.65 10.97 -5.95
C HIS A 61 -7.70 10.39 -7.01
N LEU A 62 -7.96 10.68 -8.29
CA LEU A 62 -7.21 10.12 -9.41
C LEU A 62 -6.45 11.25 -10.10
N ASN A 63 -5.12 11.19 -10.03
CA ASN A 63 -4.19 12.25 -10.43
C ASN A 63 -4.63 13.66 -9.94
N PRO A 64 -4.83 13.85 -8.62
CA PRO A 64 -5.36 15.11 -8.09
C PRO A 64 -4.46 16.33 -8.32
N SER A 65 -3.17 16.13 -8.66
CA SER A 65 -2.28 17.22 -9.08
C SER A 65 -2.60 17.77 -10.46
N GLY A 66 -3.48 17.12 -11.22
CA GLY A 66 -3.79 17.45 -12.61
C GLY A 66 -2.72 16.93 -13.56
N ARG A 67 -1.52 17.49 -13.54
CA ARG A 67 -0.44 17.11 -14.47
C ARG A 67 0.74 16.48 -13.73
N PHE A 68 1.17 15.31 -14.17
CA PHE A 68 2.34 14.60 -13.63
C PHE A 68 3.18 13.98 -14.75
N VAL A 69 3.79 14.83 -15.58
CA VAL A 69 4.64 14.38 -16.71
C VAL A 69 6.09 14.17 -16.30
N ILE A 70 6.64 15.11 -15.54
CA ILE A 70 8.01 15.00 -15.00
C ILE A 70 7.97 14.15 -13.73
N GLY A 71 8.78 13.10 -13.68
CA GLY A 71 8.82 12.17 -12.55
C GLY A 71 10.15 11.43 -12.47
N GLY A 72 10.19 10.37 -11.66
CA GLY A 72 11.43 9.66 -11.35
C GLY A 72 12.47 10.58 -10.68
N PRO A 73 13.78 10.27 -10.82
CA PRO A 73 14.85 11.05 -10.21
C PRO A 73 14.92 12.53 -10.65
N HIS A 74 14.32 12.87 -11.79
CA HIS A 74 14.21 14.26 -12.23
C HIS A 74 13.28 15.06 -11.31
N GLY A 75 12.18 14.45 -10.86
CA GLY A 75 11.17 15.12 -10.04
C GLY A 75 11.39 15.03 -8.53
N ASP A 76 12.07 13.97 -8.05
CA ASP A 76 12.34 13.77 -6.61
C ASP A 76 13.56 12.88 -6.39
N ALA A 77 14.47 13.28 -5.49
CA ALA A 77 15.70 12.55 -5.22
C ALA A 77 15.41 11.25 -4.44
N GLY A 78 15.85 10.12 -4.99
CA GLY A 78 15.67 8.80 -4.38
C GLY A 78 16.87 8.35 -3.53
N LEU A 79 16.59 7.73 -2.37
CA LEU A 79 17.60 7.07 -1.55
C LEU A 79 17.12 5.69 -1.09
N THR A 80 18.04 4.73 -0.99
CA THR A 80 17.77 3.40 -0.43
C THR A 80 17.26 3.51 1.00
N GLY A 81 16.28 2.68 1.37
CA GLY A 81 15.76 2.63 2.74
C GLY A 81 14.84 3.77 3.14
N ARG A 82 14.31 4.56 2.19
CA ARG A 82 13.36 5.65 2.47
C ARG A 82 11.89 5.27 2.33
N LYS A 83 11.58 3.98 2.19
CA LYS A 83 10.22 3.43 2.03
C LYS A 83 9.93 2.26 2.97
N ILE A 84 10.59 2.22 4.13
CA ILE A 84 10.53 1.10 5.09
C ILE A 84 9.13 0.72 5.59
N ILE A 85 8.21 1.68 5.68
CA ILE A 85 6.82 1.40 6.08
C ILE A 85 6.01 0.82 4.90
N ILE A 86 6.34 1.20 3.67
CA ILE A 86 5.78 0.57 2.46
C ILE A 86 6.34 -0.85 2.32
N ASP A 87 7.62 -1.05 2.62
CA ASP A 87 8.29 -2.36 2.55
C ASP A 87 7.75 -3.38 3.58
N THR A 88 7.01 -2.91 4.60
CA THR A 88 6.55 -3.75 5.70
C THR A 88 5.03 -3.79 5.80
N TYR A 89 4.45 -3.05 6.73
CA TYR A 89 3.07 -3.28 7.17
C TYR A 89 2.18 -2.05 7.01
N GLY A 90 2.62 -1.03 6.28
CA GLY A 90 1.79 0.14 5.95
C GLY A 90 1.30 0.92 7.17
N GLY A 91 2.06 0.90 8.27
CA GLY A 91 1.73 1.54 9.55
C GLY A 91 1.10 0.60 10.58
N TRP A 92 0.71 -0.62 10.19
CA TRP A 92 0.23 -1.64 11.12
C TRP A 92 1.39 -2.36 11.83
N GLY A 93 1.11 -2.94 13.00
CA GLY A 93 2.14 -3.61 13.80
C GLY A 93 3.17 -2.61 14.32
N ALA A 94 4.44 -2.83 14.02
CA ALA A 94 5.55 -1.94 14.38
C ALA A 94 6.72 -2.09 13.40
N HIS A 95 7.67 -1.16 13.47
CA HIS A 95 8.89 -1.18 12.67
C HIS A 95 10.12 -0.83 13.52
N GLY A 96 11.18 -1.63 13.45
CA GLY A 96 12.41 -1.44 14.27
C GLY A 96 13.38 -0.39 13.73
N GLY A 97 13.15 0.12 12.51
CA GLY A 97 13.88 1.25 11.90
C GLY A 97 14.88 0.86 10.81
N GLY A 98 15.36 -0.39 10.79
CA GLY A 98 16.31 -0.88 9.80
C GLY A 98 15.72 -1.07 8.40
N ALA A 99 16.37 -0.53 7.37
CA ALA A 99 16.03 -0.80 5.97
C ALA A 99 16.47 -2.21 5.51
N PHE A 100 15.84 -2.75 4.46
CA PHE A 100 16.14 -4.09 3.93
C PHE A 100 17.08 -4.09 2.73
N SER A 101 16.81 -3.27 1.72
CA SER A 101 17.54 -3.29 0.45
C SER A 101 19.01 -2.90 0.60
N GLY A 102 19.88 -3.56 -0.18
CA GLY A 102 21.34 -3.34 -0.14
C GLY A 102 22.07 -4.09 0.98
N LYS A 103 21.37 -4.88 1.80
CA LYS A 103 21.96 -5.67 2.88
C LYS A 103 21.94 -7.17 2.55
N ASP A 104 23.08 -7.83 2.72
CA ASP A 104 23.19 -9.28 2.66
C ASP A 104 22.50 -9.94 3.88
N PRO A 105 22.13 -11.23 3.84
CA PRO A 105 21.27 -11.84 4.85
C PRO A 105 21.92 -12.00 6.23
N THR A 106 23.22 -11.72 6.39
CA THR A 106 23.84 -11.65 7.74
C THR A 106 23.36 -10.44 8.54
N LYS A 107 22.76 -9.43 7.90
CA LYS A 107 22.26 -8.22 8.56
C LYS A 107 20.86 -8.47 9.09
N VAL A 108 20.74 -8.49 10.42
CA VAL A 108 19.53 -8.89 11.14
C VAL A 108 18.33 -7.96 10.90
N ASP A 109 18.55 -6.72 10.46
CA ASP A 109 17.48 -5.84 10.00
C ASP A 109 16.62 -6.52 8.92
N ARG A 110 17.24 -7.32 8.04
CA ARG A 110 16.57 -8.02 6.95
C ARG A 110 16.19 -9.44 7.36
N SER A 111 17.15 -10.27 7.75
CA SER A 111 16.89 -11.67 8.06
C SER A 111 16.02 -11.85 9.30
N GLY A 112 16.26 -11.05 10.35
CA GLY A 112 15.42 -11.03 11.56
C GLY A 112 13.99 -10.61 11.26
N ALA A 113 13.80 -9.52 10.49
CA ALA A 113 12.48 -9.06 10.07
C ALA A 113 11.70 -10.14 9.27
N TYR A 114 12.39 -10.88 8.40
CA TYR A 114 11.77 -11.94 7.61
C TYR A 114 11.38 -13.15 8.47
N ILE A 115 12.20 -13.54 9.44
CA ILE A 115 11.88 -14.63 10.36
C ILE A 115 10.71 -14.25 11.27
N VAL A 116 10.64 -13.03 11.80
CA VAL A 116 9.48 -12.63 12.62
C VAL A 116 8.20 -12.50 11.79
N ARG A 117 8.30 -12.14 10.51
CA ARG A 117 7.17 -12.22 9.58
C ARG A 117 6.68 -13.66 9.43
N GLN A 118 7.59 -14.61 9.26
CA GLN A 118 7.25 -16.04 9.21
C GLN A 118 6.59 -16.49 10.51
N ALA A 119 7.18 -16.19 11.67
CA ALA A 119 6.66 -16.57 12.97
C ALA A 119 5.24 -16.02 13.21
N ALA A 120 5.04 -14.71 13.00
CA ALA A 120 3.72 -14.07 13.17
C ALA A 120 2.68 -14.65 12.22
N LYS A 121 3.04 -14.89 10.95
CA LYS A 121 2.15 -15.54 9.98
C LYS A 121 1.77 -16.95 10.41
N SER A 122 2.73 -17.73 10.92
CA SER A 122 2.48 -19.11 11.36
C SER A 122 1.55 -19.17 12.57
N VAL A 123 1.69 -18.28 13.55
CA VAL A 123 0.81 -18.21 14.73
C VAL A 123 -0.64 -17.94 14.33
N VAL A 124 -0.88 -17.03 13.38
CA VAL A 124 -2.24 -16.75 12.88
C VAL A 124 -2.75 -17.90 12.01
N ALA A 125 -1.91 -18.45 11.14
CA ALA A 125 -2.29 -19.53 10.23
C ALA A 125 -2.61 -20.84 10.96
N SER A 126 -2.00 -21.10 12.12
CA SER A 126 -2.32 -22.24 12.99
C SER A 126 -3.55 -22.03 13.87
N GLY A 127 -4.20 -20.86 13.79
CA GLY A 127 -5.41 -20.54 14.55
C GLY A 127 -5.17 -20.20 16.03
N LEU A 128 -3.91 -20.02 16.44
CA LEU A 128 -3.56 -19.69 17.82
C LEU A 128 -3.94 -18.26 18.22
N ALA A 129 -3.97 -17.34 17.24
CA ALA A 129 -4.41 -15.97 17.42
C ALA A 129 -5.05 -15.42 16.12
N ARG A 130 -5.82 -14.33 16.22
CA ARG A 130 -6.39 -13.64 15.05
C ARG A 130 -5.49 -12.52 14.52
N ARG A 131 -4.59 -11.99 15.35
CA ARG A 131 -3.57 -10.97 15.06
C ARG A 131 -2.41 -11.12 16.02
#